data_AF-W4JYR2-F1
#
_entry.id   AF-W4JYR2-F1
#
_cell.length_a   1.000
_cell.length_b   1.000
_cell.length_c   1.000
_cell.angle_alpha   90.00
_cell.angle_beta   90.00
_cell.angle_gamma   90.00
#
_symmetry.space_group_name_H-M   'P 1'
#
loop_
_entity.id
_entity.type
_entity.pdbx_description
1 polymer ?
#
loop_
_entity_poly.entity_id
_entity_poly.type
_entity_poly.pdbx_seq_one_letter_code
_entity_poly.pdbx_strand_id
1 'polypeptide(L)'
;MSEGQQSLDTMLRFCYPIPDPPLTSIGAIKQALKVGQKFQIAQIESAVRERTISNVRTFDPPETLYALGWRYQLRGVVLAAAKETLRSVNSPTYVDDFDELEGMAYHRLVDYRARCGEVASSAIRSWKLWEQPPPPAIQPCCM
;
A
#
# COMPACT_ATOMS: atom_id res chain seq x y z
N MET A 1 16.44 -28.78 -9.41
CA MET A 1 16.02 -27.47 -8.87
C MET A 1 16.85 -27.21 -7.61
N SER A 2 17.90 -26.41 -7.70
CA SER A 2 18.71 -26.07 -6.53
C SER A 2 17.96 -25.00 -5.74
N GLU A 3 17.46 -25.35 -4.56
CA GLU A 3 16.99 -24.34 -3.61
C GLU A 3 18.20 -23.54 -3.14
N GLY A 4 18.14 -22.22 -3.30
CA GLY A 4 19.21 -21.35 -2.82
C GLY A 4 19.31 -21.41 -1.30
N GLN A 5 20.54 -21.40 -0.79
CA GLN A 5 20.87 -21.33 0.64
C GLN A 5 20.05 -20.29 1.40
N GLN A 6 19.72 -19.17 0.76
CA GLN A 6 18.92 -18.07 1.33
C GLN A 6 17.45 -18.44 1.59
N SER A 7 16.84 -19.30 0.77
CA SER A 7 15.45 -19.74 0.95
C SER A 7 15.32 -20.66 2.18
N LEU A 8 16.27 -21.59 2.33
CA LEU A 8 16.33 -22.49 3.49
C LEU A 8 16.69 -21.73 4.77
N ASP A 9 17.63 -20.79 4.70
CA ASP A 9 17.95 -19.91 5.85
C ASP A 9 16.72 -19.15 6.33
N THR A 10 15.99 -18.50 5.40
CA THR A 10 14.75 -17.79 5.70
C THR A 10 13.74 -18.71 6.38
N MET A 11 13.51 -19.90 5.81
CA MET A 11 12.58 -20.90 6.33
C MET A 11 12.94 -21.33 7.76
N LEU A 12 14.20 -21.73 7.97
CA LEU A 12 14.67 -22.23 9.25
C LEU A 12 14.61 -21.14 10.33
N ARG A 13 14.94 -19.89 9.99
CA ARG A 13 14.87 -18.78 10.94
C ARG A 13 13.47 -18.46 11.44
N PHE A 14 12.44 -18.68 10.61
CA PHE A 14 11.05 -18.54 11.04
C PHE A 14 10.53 -19.75 11.85
N CYS A 15 11.12 -20.94 11.68
CA CYS A 15 10.70 -22.15 12.39
C CYS A 15 11.41 -22.34 13.74
N TYR A 16 12.64 -21.83 13.89
CA TYR A 16 13.44 -21.97 15.09
C TYR A 16 13.37 -20.71 15.96
N PRO A 17 13.59 -20.82 17.29
CA PRO A 17 13.56 -19.69 18.23
C PRO A 17 14.82 -18.83 18.10
N ILE A 18 15.09 -18.33 16.90
CA ILE A 18 16.16 -17.41 16.57
C ILE A 18 15.53 -16.14 15.95
N PRO A 19 16.28 -15.02 15.88
CA PRO A 19 15.72 -13.80 15.33
C PRO A 19 15.30 -13.97 13.87
N ASP A 20 14.04 -13.62 13.59
CA ASP A 20 13.48 -13.60 12.24
C ASP A 20 14.38 -12.81 11.28
N PRO A 21 14.39 -13.17 9.99
CA PRO A 21 15.10 -12.40 8.99
C PRO A 21 14.52 -10.98 8.87
N PRO A 22 15.38 -9.97 8.60
CA PRO A 22 14.93 -8.60 8.40
C PRO A 22 14.09 -8.50 7.11
N LEU A 23 12.93 -7.85 7.21
CA LEU A 23 12.06 -7.54 6.07
C LEU A 23 12.16 -6.06 5.71
N THR A 24 13.38 -5.62 5.39
CA THR A 24 13.71 -4.19 5.16
C THR A 24 13.65 -3.77 3.69
N SER A 25 13.48 -4.71 2.77
CA SER A 25 13.39 -4.43 1.33
C SER A 25 12.24 -5.21 0.67
N ILE A 26 11.77 -4.70 -0.47
CA ILE A 26 10.78 -5.40 -1.30
C ILE A 26 11.29 -6.79 -1.71
N GLY A 27 12.58 -6.91 -2.04
CA GLY A 27 13.19 -8.20 -2.37
C GLY A 27 13.10 -9.21 -1.23
N ALA A 28 13.40 -8.78 0.00
CA ALA A 28 13.27 -9.62 1.19
C ALA A 28 11.83 -10.05 1.43
N ILE A 29 10.86 -9.15 1.24
CA ILE A 29 9.42 -9.45 1.34
C ILE A 29 9.01 -10.48 0.28
N LYS A 30 9.40 -10.29 -0.99
CA LYS A 30 9.10 -11.24 -2.08
C LYS A 30 9.65 -12.62 -1.77
N GLN A 31 10.90 -12.69 -1.31
CA GLN A 31 11.54 -13.96 -0.96
C GLN A 31 10.83 -14.64 0.22
N ALA A 32 10.53 -13.90 1.28
CA ALA A 32 9.80 -14.42 2.43
C ALA A 32 8.43 -14.97 2.03
N LEU A 33 7.65 -14.21 1.23
CA LEU A 33 6.34 -14.67 0.74
C LEU A 33 6.44 -15.92 -0.13
N LYS A 34 7.45 -16.00 -1.00
CA LYS A 34 7.71 -17.19 -1.82
C LYS A 34 8.03 -18.42 -0.98
N VAL A 35 8.84 -18.26 0.07
CA VAL A 35 9.17 -19.33 1.03
C VAL A 35 7.93 -19.73 1.83
N GLY A 36 7.20 -18.75 2.38
CA GLY A 36 5.97 -18.96 3.14
C GLY A 36 4.93 -19.74 2.36
N GLN A 37 4.67 -19.35 1.11
CA GLN A 37 3.72 -20.05 0.23
C GLN A 37 4.21 -21.46 -0.14
N LYS A 38 5.49 -21.61 -0.50
CA LYS A 38 6.04 -22.90 -0.94
C LYS A 38 6.04 -23.94 0.18
N PHE A 39 6.41 -23.54 1.39
CA PHE A 39 6.54 -24.43 2.55
C PHE A 39 5.34 -24.36 3.50
N GLN A 40 4.31 -23.59 3.17
CA GLN A 40 3.07 -23.42 3.94
C GLN A 40 3.30 -22.97 5.38
N ILE A 41 4.22 -22.03 5.59
CA ILE A 41 4.57 -21.51 6.92
C ILE A 41 3.79 -20.24 7.21
N ALA A 42 2.66 -20.38 7.91
CA ALA A 42 1.74 -19.28 8.22
C ALA A 42 2.37 -18.16 9.07
N GLN A 43 3.39 -18.46 9.88
CA GLN A 43 4.13 -17.44 10.63
C GLN A 43 4.78 -16.41 9.69
N ILE A 44 5.30 -16.85 8.55
CA ILE A 44 5.98 -15.97 7.58
C ILE A 44 5.00 -14.96 7.01
N GLU A 45 3.82 -15.41 6.58
CA GLU A 45 2.78 -14.53 6.03
C GLU A 45 2.31 -13.50 7.06
N SER A 46 2.20 -13.91 8.33
CA SER A 46 1.79 -13.01 9.42
C SER A 46 2.86 -11.97 9.71
N ALA A 47 4.13 -12.40 9.82
CA ALA A 47 5.26 -11.49 10.01
C ALA A 47 5.42 -10.50 8.84
N VAL A 48 5.28 -10.98 7.59
CA VAL A 48 5.31 -10.11 6.41
C VAL A 48 4.18 -9.10 6.46
N ARG A 49 2.94 -9.53 6.74
CA ARG A 49 1.78 -8.64 6.83
C ARG A 49 2.02 -7.52 7.85
N GLU A 50 2.38 -7.87 9.08
CA GLU A 50 2.56 -6.89 10.17
C GLU A 50 3.72 -5.92 9.91
N ARG A 51 4.88 -6.45 9.48
CA ARG A 51 6.08 -5.64 9.23
C ARG A 51 5.94 -4.75 7.99
N THR A 52 5.25 -5.24 6.97
CA THR A 52 4.99 -4.45 5.76
C THR A 52 4.00 -3.34 6.04
N ILE A 53 2.93 -3.60 6.81
CA ILE A 53 1.95 -2.55 7.16
C ILE A 53 2.60 -1.47 8.03
N SER A 54 3.38 -1.86 9.04
CA SER A 54 4.05 -0.91 9.95
C SER A 54 5.09 -0.03 9.24
N ASN A 55 5.75 -0.56 8.21
CA ASN A 55 6.79 0.15 7.47
C ASN A 55 6.39 0.49 6.04
N VAL A 56 5.09 0.52 5.70
CA VAL A 56 4.63 0.62 4.30
C VAL A 56 5.23 1.81 3.55
N ARG A 57 5.50 2.90 4.26
CA ARG A 57 6.07 4.15 3.76
C ARG A 57 7.52 4.07 3.31
N THR A 58 8.28 3.10 3.80
CA THR A 58 9.71 2.94 3.51
C THR A 58 9.96 2.16 2.23
N PHE A 59 8.91 1.60 1.62
CA PHE A 59 9.02 0.79 0.42
C PHE A 59 8.55 1.59 -0.80
N ASP A 60 9.47 1.84 -1.71
CA ASP A 60 9.20 2.45 -3.01
C ASP A 60 9.62 1.49 -4.14
N PRO A 61 8.84 1.36 -5.22
CA PRO A 61 7.50 1.94 -5.43
C PRO A 61 6.39 1.20 -4.63
N PRO A 62 5.39 1.90 -4.06
CA PRO A 62 4.28 1.29 -3.30
C PRO A 62 3.39 0.36 -4.16
N GLU A 63 3.37 0.57 -5.48
CA GLU A 63 2.68 -0.26 -6.47
C GLU A 63 3.11 -1.72 -6.40
N THR A 64 4.40 -1.99 -6.16
CA THR A 64 4.89 -3.35 -6.00
C THR A 64 4.32 -4.02 -4.76
N LEU A 65 4.20 -3.31 -3.63
CA LEU A 65 3.57 -3.85 -2.44
C LEU A 65 2.08 -4.11 -2.64
N TYR A 66 1.40 -3.29 -3.42
CA TYR A 66 0.02 -3.52 -3.80
C TYR A 66 -0.13 -4.81 -4.60
N ALA A 67 0.71 -5.01 -5.62
CA ALA A 67 0.71 -6.21 -6.45
C ALA A 67 0.98 -7.48 -5.62
N LEU A 68 2.00 -7.44 -4.77
CA LEU A 68 2.33 -8.56 -3.86
C LEU A 68 1.21 -8.83 -2.87
N GLY A 69 0.64 -7.78 -2.26
CA GLY A 69 -0.49 -7.92 -1.36
C GLY A 69 -1.68 -8.60 -2.03
N TRP A 70 -1.95 -8.28 -3.30
CA TRP A 70 -3.05 -8.91 -4.04
C TRP A 70 -2.76 -10.38 -4.35
N ARG A 71 -1.55 -10.66 -4.86
CA ARG A 71 -1.10 -12.01 -5.22
C ARG A 71 -1.13 -12.98 -4.04
N TYR A 72 -0.66 -12.55 -2.87
CA TYR A 72 -0.63 -13.36 -1.65
C TYR A 72 -1.86 -13.16 -0.76
N GLN A 73 -2.93 -12.53 -1.28
CA GLN A 73 -4.20 -12.31 -0.58
C GLN A 73 -4.08 -11.59 0.78
N LEU A 74 -3.06 -10.73 0.93
CA LEU A 74 -2.79 -9.95 2.13
C LEU A 74 -3.57 -8.63 2.11
N ARG A 75 -4.88 -8.70 2.38
CA ARG A 75 -5.80 -7.54 2.33
C ARG A 75 -5.29 -6.30 3.08
N GLY A 76 -4.68 -6.47 4.24
CA GLY A 76 -4.13 -5.35 5.02
C GLY A 76 -2.99 -4.63 4.29
N VAL A 77 -2.09 -5.38 3.65
CA VAL A 77 -0.98 -4.84 2.86
C VAL A 77 -1.50 -4.12 1.62
N VAL A 78 -2.49 -4.72 0.93
CA VAL A 78 -3.14 -4.09 -0.23
C VAL A 78 -3.68 -2.71 0.11
N LEU A 79 -4.46 -2.61 1.19
CA LEU A 79 -5.08 -1.34 1.60
C LEU A 79 -4.03 -0.31 2.03
N ALA A 80 -2.99 -0.74 2.74
CA ALA A 80 -1.90 0.14 3.16
C ALA A 80 -1.12 0.66 1.94
N ALA A 81 -0.74 -0.23 1.03
CA ALA A 81 -0.03 0.13 -0.19
C ALA A 81 -0.86 1.02 -1.12
N ALA A 82 -2.16 0.72 -1.31
CA ALA A 82 -3.07 1.53 -2.10
C ALA A 82 -3.14 2.98 -1.58
N LYS A 83 -3.20 3.16 -0.26
CA LYS A 83 -3.14 4.49 0.37
C LYS A 83 -1.83 5.20 0.09
N GLU A 84 -0.69 4.50 0.22
CA GLU A 84 0.61 5.10 -0.05
C GLU A 84 0.80 5.47 -1.53
N THR A 85 0.13 4.81 -2.46
CA THR A 85 0.14 5.29 -3.86
C THR A 85 -0.39 6.73 -3.95
N LEU A 86 -1.37 7.12 -3.14
CA LEU A 86 -1.99 8.47 -3.19
C LEU A 86 -1.00 9.60 -2.89
N ARG A 87 0.17 9.27 -2.32
CA ARG A 87 1.27 10.21 -2.11
C ARG A 87 1.81 10.80 -3.41
N SER A 88 1.77 10.03 -4.50
CA SER A 88 2.09 10.51 -5.84
C SER A 88 0.84 11.04 -6.52
N VAL A 89 0.94 12.20 -7.17
CA VAL A 89 -0.15 12.81 -7.96
C VAL A 89 -0.34 12.09 -9.30
N ASN A 90 0.73 11.52 -9.84
CA ASN A 90 0.74 10.89 -11.16
C ASN A 90 -0.05 9.58 -11.17
N SER A 91 -0.31 9.04 -12.36
CA SER A 91 -0.83 7.67 -12.49
C SER A 91 0.09 6.67 -11.78
N PRO A 92 -0.43 5.49 -11.38
CA PRO A 92 0.40 4.43 -10.81
C PRO A 92 1.60 4.16 -11.71
N THR A 93 2.79 4.08 -11.11
CA THR A 93 3.99 3.72 -11.84
C THR A 93 3.89 2.24 -12.24
N TYR A 94 4.20 1.94 -13.50
CA TYR A 94 4.28 0.54 -13.92
C TYR A 94 5.44 -0.15 -13.19
N VAL A 95 5.17 -1.34 -12.69
CA VAL A 95 6.14 -2.20 -12.00
C VAL A 95 6.05 -3.59 -12.62
N ASP A 96 7.18 -4.29 -12.71
CA ASP A 96 7.24 -5.64 -13.30
C ASP A 96 6.28 -6.63 -12.60
N ASP A 97 5.99 -6.41 -11.32
CA ASP A 97 5.02 -7.21 -10.57
C ASP A 97 3.57 -7.08 -11.08
N PHE A 98 3.27 -6.10 -11.92
CA PHE A 98 1.97 -5.96 -12.57
C PHE A 98 1.76 -6.95 -13.72
N ASP A 99 2.82 -7.51 -14.31
CA ASP A 99 2.67 -8.52 -15.37
C ASP A 99 1.99 -9.79 -14.86
N GLU A 100 2.22 -10.12 -13.60
CA GLU A 100 1.60 -11.26 -12.92
C GLU A 100 0.30 -10.88 -12.19
N LEU A 101 -0.09 -9.59 -12.24
CA LEU A 101 -1.26 -9.08 -11.56
C LEU A 101 -2.50 -9.23 -12.44
N GLU A 102 -3.61 -9.68 -11.85
CA GLU A 102 -4.88 -9.70 -12.54
C GLU A 102 -5.30 -8.28 -12.96
N GLY A 103 -5.69 -8.09 -14.23
CA GLY A 103 -6.07 -6.77 -14.74
C GLY A 103 -7.17 -6.08 -13.94
N MET A 104 -8.07 -6.87 -13.32
CA MET A 104 -9.09 -6.35 -12.40
C MET A 104 -8.48 -5.68 -11.16
N ALA A 105 -7.38 -6.21 -10.62
CA ALA A 105 -6.71 -5.65 -9.47
C ALA A 105 -6.07 -4.29 -9.78
N TYR A 106 -5.48 -4.16 -10.97
CA TYR A 106 -4.99 -2.88 -11.47
C TYR A 106 -6.13 -1.88 -11.68
N HIS A 107 -7.22 -2.30 -12.33
CA HIS A 107 -8.40 -1.46 -12.51
C HIS A 107 -8.96 -0.94 -11.16
N ARG A 108 -9.03 -1.80 -10.14
CA ARG A 108 -9.46 -1.40 -8.79
C ARG A 108 -8.53 -0.37 -8.16
N LEU A 109 -7.22 -0.45 -8.38
CA LEU A 109 -6.27 0.56 -7.89
C LEU A 109 -6.51 1.92 -8.56
N VAL A 110 -6.69 1.93 -9.88
CA VAL A 110 -6.97 3.14 -10.65
C VAL A 110 -8.29 3.78 -10.24
N ASP A 111 -9.37 2.98 -10.14
CA ASP A 111 -10.70 3.44 -9.67
C ASP A 111 -10.61 4.00 -8.23
N TYR A 112 -9.91 3.31 -7.33
CA TYR A 112 -9.68 3.78 -5.98
C TYR A 112 -9.01 5.17 -5.95
N ARG A 113 -7.95 5.37 -6.75
CA ARG A 113 -7.26 6.66 -6.85
C ARG A 113 -8.15 7.75 -7.42
N ALA A 114 -8.91 7.45 -8.48
CA ALA A 114 -9.84 8.39 -9.10
C ALA A 114 -10.88 8.89 -8.08
N ARG A 115 -11.53 7.96 -7.36
CA ARG A 115 -12.51 8.31 -6.31
C ARG A 115 -11.89 9.11 -5.17
N CYS A 116 -10.68 8.77 -4.74
CA CYS A 116 -9.98 9.57 -3.73
C CYS A 116 -9.70 11.00 -4.23
N GLY A 117 -9.33 11.14 -5.51
CA GLY A 117 -9.15 12.43 -6.17
C GLY A 117 -10.45 13.26 -6.25
N GLU A 118 -11.58 12.63 -6.58
CA GLU A 118 -12.89 13.27 -6.61
C GLU A 118 -13.32 13.77 -5.22
N VAL A 119 -13.19 12.91 -4.20
CA VAL A 119 -13.52 13.26 -2.81
C VAL A 119 -12.64 14.40 -2.33
N ALA A 120 -11.32 14.33 -2.53
CA ALA A 120 -10.40 15.40 -2.18
C ALA A 120 -10.74 16.72 -2.90
N SER A 121 -11.05 16.66 -4.20
CA SER A 121 -11.44 17.83 -4.99
C SER A 121 -12.75 18.45 -4.50
N SER A 122 -13.74 17.62 -4.14
CA SER A 122 -15.02 18.09 -3.63
C SER A 122 -14.88 18.78 -2.27
N ALA A 123 -14.02 18.25 -1.38
CA ALA A 123 -13.71 18.83 -0.08
C ALA A 123 -13.02 20.19 -0.21
N ILE A 124 -12.13 20.35 -1.20
CA ILE A 124 -11.49 21.65 -1.47
C ILE A 124 -12.51 22.67 -2.01
N ARG A 125 -13.46 22.23 -2.84
CA ARG A 125 -14.53 23.12 -3.36
C ARG A 125 -15.47 23.58 -2.26
N SER A 126 -15.87 22.70 -1.34
CA SER A 126 -16.68 23.09 -0.18
C SER A 126 -15.89 23.96 0.80
N TRP A 127 -14.57 23.80 0.86
CA TRP A 127 -13.71 24.70 1.63
C TRP A 127 -13.80 26.14 1.12
N LYS A 128 -14.07 26.47 -0.16
CA LYS A 128 -14.20 27.89 -0.60
C LYS A 128 -15.27 28.75 0.12
N LEU A 129 -16.05 28.20 1.05
CA LEU A 129 -16.97 28.95 1.91
C LEU A 129 -16.32 29.90 2.95
N TRP A 130 -15.05 29.72 3.38
CA TRP A 130 -14.38 30.69 4.30
C TRP A 130 -13.74 31.88 3.58
N GLU A 131 -13.76 31.90 2.24
CA GLU A 131 -13.35 33.05 1.42
C GLU A 131 -14.52 34.03 1.15
N GLN A 132 -15.71 33.79 1.72
CA GLN A 132 -16.85 34.70 1.58
C GLN A 132 -16.51 36.06 2.24
N PRO A 133 -16.68 37.20 1.53
CA PRO A 133 -16.48 38.51 2.15
C PRO A 133 -17.45 38.69 3.33
N PRO A 134 -17.05 39.44 4.38
CA PRO A 134 -17.93 39.68 5.51
C PRO A 134 -19.27 40.28 5.04
N PRO A 135 -20.41 39.92 5.66
CA PRO A 135 -21.71 40.43 5.26
C PRO A 135 -21.70 41.97 5.28
N PRO A 136 -22.38 42.63 4.32
CA PRO A 136 -22.39 44.09 4.25
C PRO A 136 -22.94 44.67 5.57
N ALA A 137 -22.27 45.71 6.08
CA ALA A 137 -22.72 46.40 7.29
C ALA A 137 -24.16 46.86 7.10
N ILE A 138 -25.05 46.42 8.00
CA ILE A 138 -26.44 46.87 8.04
C ILE A 138 -26.40 48.37 8.32
N GLN A 139 -26.71 49.19 7.30
CA GLN A 139 -26.83 50.62 7.50
C GLN A 139 -28.04 50.89 8.40
N PRO A 140 -27.90 51.68 9.48
CA PRO A 140 -29.04 52.04 10.30
C PRO A 140 -30.02 52.86 9.45
N CYS A 141 -31.28 52.42 9.45
CA CYS A 141 -32.37 53.17 8.83
C CYS A 141 -32.43 54.57 9.48
N CYS A 142 -32.13 55.63 8.73
CA CYS A 142 -32.40 57.00 9.17
C CYS A 142 -33.92 57.18 9.32
N MET A 143 -34.37 57.48 10.54
CA MET A 143 -35.69 58.05 10.82
C MET A 143 -35.66 59.57 10.68
#